data_AF-A0A100HNK6-F1
#
_entry.id   AF-A0A100HNK6-F1
#
_cell.length_a   1.000
_cell.length_b   1.000
_cell.length_c   1.000
_cell.angle_alpha   90.00
_cell.angle_beta   90.00
_cell.angle_gamma   90.00
#
_symmetry.space_group_name_H-M   'P 1'
#
loop_
_entity.id
_entity.type
_entity.pdbx_description
1 polymer ?
#
loop_
_entity_poly.entity_id
_entity_poly.type
_entity_poly.pdbx_seq_one_letter_code
_entity_poly.pdbx_strand_id
1 'polypeptide(L)'
;MNHLKQVIEAARAAVLGRADIAHPDRVGDVVTRVEAGGSLNNTVHDETFGKYLEVTNSITILDSFCGTGGFLKGDRGEPVQRPAAPPAPTVRVSAPALTPEGPSRPSCAPVGELVAGLDVSAGAARVFGVLHAVAGHVAQARSYASMPDTVTLHLPQGLLAVAAGYTPRHVRNLLPELVAAGLLDWGAHAVKVKGMGLWGGCLFAVKVKVGEVLPRLKRDDWRHQWRNLEADIEAGHTVKAVLAAISHLPADERESAVESALKAWAVSPGNALNPVVYKGEVAHAEGVGVVQDVRDIVYRLGDLVHVHPTKRAERVGRLASALSRALGDTHSRRFYCAVLWQAWRGEIEGRGTLQTLCAALLRLEADRQEWVGLRNPGALLVARLRAA
;
A
#
# COMPACT_ATOMS: atom_id res chain seq x y z
N MET A 1 -27.74 33.81 -27.95
CA MET A 1 -26.40 33.75 -27.32
C MET A 1 -26.31 34.47 -25.98
N ASN A 2 -26.96 35.63 -25.77
CA ASN A 2 -26.88 36.36 -24.47
C ASN A 2 -27.63 35.68 -23.31
N HIS A 3 -28.72 34.96 -23.60
CA HIS A 3 -29.52 34.30 -22.57
C HIS A 3 -28.80 33.11 -21.90
N LEU A 4 -27.99 32.37 -22.67
CA LEU A 4 -27.22 31.22 -22.16
C LEU A 4 -26.06 31.67 -21.27
N LYS A 5 -25.42 32.81 -21.61
CA LYS A 5 -24.38 33.41 -20.75
C LYS A 5 -24.95 33.87 -19.40
N GLN A 6 -26.14 34.46 -19.38
CA GLN A 6 -26.80 34.89 -18.14
C GLN A 6 -27.18 33.71 -17.23
N VAL A 7 -27.64 32.59 -17.81
CA VAL A 7 -27.98 31.37 -17.04
C VAL A 7 -26.72 30.74 -16.45
N ILE A 8 -25.62 30.71 -17.19
CA ILE A 8 -24.34 30.17 -16.70
C ILE A 8 -23.75 31.05 -15.58
N GLU A 9 -23.81 32.38 -15.71
CA GLU A 9 -23.36 33.31 -14.67
C GLU A 9 -24.21 33.23 -13.40
N ALA A 10 -25.54 33.12 -13.53
CA ALA A 10 -26.45 32.97 -12.38
C ALA A 10 -26.22 31.64 -11.63
N ALA A 11 -26.00 30.55 -12.36
CA ALA A 11 -25.65 29.25 -11.76
C ALA A 11 -24.29 29.29 -11.06
N ARG A 12 -23.33 30.05 -11.60
CA ARG A 12 -21.99 30.21 -11.01
C ARG A 12 -22.01 31.05 -9.73
N ALA A 13 -22.86 32.08 -9.66
CA ALA A 13 -23.04 32.91 -8.48
C ALA A 13 -23.73 32.15 -7.32
N ALA A 14 -24.72 31.30 -7.64
CA ALA A 14 -25.42 30.46 -6.65
C ALA A 14 -24.50 29.42 -5.99
N VAL A 15 -23.58 28.83 -6.76
CA VAL A 15 -22.60 27.84 -6.26
C VAL A 15 -21.52 28.48 -5.37
N LEU A 16 -21.26 29.77 -5.51
CA LEU A 16 -20.21 30.49 -4.77
C LEU A 16 -20.70 31.18 -3.49
N GLY A 17 -21.97 30.97 -3.08
CA GLY A 17 -22.50 31.47 -1.81
C GLY A 17 -22.47 33.00 -1.67
N ARG A 18 -22.50 33.73 -2.79
CA ARG A 18 -22.51 35.20 -2.84
C ARG A 18 -23.74 35.70 -3.58
N ALA A 19 -24.90 35.61 -2.95
CA ALA A 19 -26.03 36.45 -3.32
C ALA A 19 -26.93 36.67 -2.09
N ASP A 20 -26.92 37.91 -1.58
CA ASP A 20 -28.10 38.49 -0.95
C ASP A 20 -29.16 38.63 -2.05
N ILE A 21 -30.23 37.85 -1.97
CA ILE A 21 -31.34 37.93 -2.94
C ILE A 21 -32.41 38.84 -2.36
N ALA A 22 -32.48 40.07 -2.88
CA ALA A 22 -33.69 40.86 -2.85
C ALA A 22 -34.64 40.34 -3.96
N HIS A 23 -35.88 40.02 -3.56
CA HIS A 23 -37.05 39.57 -4.35
C HIS A 23 -37.14 38.08 -4.78
N PRO A 24 -38.02 37.27 -4.14
CA PRO A 24 -38.17 35.84 -4.38
C PRO A 24 -39.35 35.42 -5.28
N ASP A 25 -39.72 36.19 -6.33
CA ASP A 25 -40.97 35.91 -7.10
C ASP A 25 -40.79 35.52 -8.58
N ARG A 26 -39.62 35.03 -9.03
CA ARG A 26 -39.43 34.63 -10.44
C ARG A 26 -38.61 33.36 -10.69
N VAL A 27 -38.89 32.29 -9.97
CA VAL A 27 -38.37 30.94 -10.29
C VAL A 27 -39.52 29.95 -10.36
N GLY A 28 -40.33 30.09 -11.41
CA GLY A 28 -41.44 29.19 -11.68
C GLY A 28 -42.01 29.47 -13.05
N ASP A 29 -41.24 29.18 -14.11
CA ASP A 29 -41.75 29.03 -15.49
C ASP A 29 -40.63 28.70 -16.49
N VAL A 30 -39.89 27.60 -16.28
CA VAL A 30 -39.07 26.97 -17.36
C VAL A 30 -38.98 25.45 -17.17
N VAL A 31 -40.11 24.77 -16.92
CA VAL A 31 -40.19 23.30 -17.05
C VAL A 31 -41.57 22.95 -17.59
N THR A 32 -41.81 23.24 -18.87
CA THR A 32 -42.86 22.63 -19.72
C THR A 32 -42.84 23.26 -21.11
N ARG A 33 -41.89 22.84 -21.95
CA ARG A 33 -41.99 22.85 -23.42
C ARG A 33 -40.66 22.41 -24.01
N VAL A 34 -40.55 21.12 -24.33
CA VAL A 34 -40.10 20.60 -25.64
C VAL A 34 -40.47 19.10 -25.65
N GLU A 35 -41.75 18.81 -25.85
CA GLU A 35 -42.18 17.58 -26.52
C GLU A 35 -42.86 18.04 -27.81
N ALA A 36 -42.18 17.88 -28.95
CA ALA A 36 -42.78 17.69 -30.27
C ALA A 36 -41.68 17.60 -31.34
N GLY A 37 -41.56 16.42 -31.95
CA GLY A 37 -41.15 16.27 -33.35
C GLY A 37 -39.70 15.87 -33.61
N GLY A 38 -39.50 14.60 -34.02
CA GLY A 38 -38.25 14.18 -34.66
C GLY A 38 -37.97 12.69 -34.61
N SER A 39 -38.76 11.90 -35.33
CA SER A 39 -38.50 10.48 -35.62
C SER A 39 -37.24 10.32 -36.48
N LEU A 40 -36.31 9.45 -36.06
CA LEU A 40 -35.44 8.69 -36.96
C LEU A 40 -35.15 7.31 -36.33
N ASN A 41 -35.52 6.29 -37.09
CA ASN A 41 -35.39 4.88 -36.79
C ASN A 41 -33.92 4.46 -36.55
N ASN A 42 -33.68 3.65 -35.52
CA ASN A 42 -32.98 2.38 -35.69
C ASN A 42 -33.23 1.47 -34.49
N THR A 43 -34.06 0.47 -34.75
CA THR A 43 -34.39 -0.67 -33.92
C THR A 43 -33.21 -1.65 -33.92
N VAL A 44 -32.64 -1.92 -32.75
CA VAL A 44 -32.00 -3.22 -32.46
C VAL A 44 -32.62 -3.69 -31.15
N HIS A 45 -33.25 -4.86 -31.23
CA HIS A 45 -33.87 -5.57 -30.12
C HIS A 45 -32.85 -5.90 -29.04
N ASP A 46 -33.19 -5.64 -27.77
CA ASP A 46 -32.96 -6.63 -26.72
C ASP A 46 -33.94 -6.40 -25.56
N GLU A 47 -34.85 -7.35 -25.40
CA GLU A 47 -35.72 -7.50 -24.24
C GLU A 47 -35.13 -8.61 -23.36
N THR A 48 -34.82 -8.34 -22.08
CA THR A 48 -35.40 -9.04 -20.91
C THR A 48 -34.72 -8.69 -19.58
N PHE A 49 -35.53 -8.16 -18.65
CA PHE A 49 -35.61 -8.37 -17.17
C PHE A 49 -34.35 -8.30 -16.27
N GLY A 50 -34.36 -7.70 -15.08
CA GLY A 50 -35.47 -7.34 -14.20
C GLY A 50 -35.08 -6.47 -12.99
N LYS A 51 -36.11 -6.02 -12.29
CA LYS A 51 -36.22 -4.95 -11.28
C LYS A 51 -35.72 -5.31 -9.86
N TYR A 52 -35.70 -4.25 -9.02
CA TYR A 52 -35.71 -4.16 -7.54
C TYR A 52 -34.33 -3.90 -6.88
N LEU A 53 -34.16 -3.07 -5.84
CA LEU A 53 -35.07 -2.39 -4.90
C LEU A 53 -34.35 -1.18 -4.23
N GLU A 54 -35.16 -0.15 -3.95
CA GLU A 54 -35.14 0.99 -3.01
C GLU A 54 -33.90 1.52 -2.27
N VAL A 55 -33.88 2.86 -2.26
CA VAL A 55 -33.12 3.81 -1.46
C VAL A 55 -33.72 3.94 -0.06
N THR A 56 -32.89 3.93 0.99
CA THR A 56 -33.22 4.61 2.27
C THR A 56 -31.98 5.33 2.83
N ASN A 57 -32.14 6.64 3.00
CA ASN A 57 -31.24 7.52 3.74
C ASN A 57 -31.67 7.55 5.21
N SER A 58 -30.72 7.47 6.14
CA SER A 58 -30.85 7.99 7.50
C SER A 58 -29.47 8.35 8.05
N ILE A 59 -29.21 9.66 8.17
CA ILE A 59 -28.08 10.24 8.92
C ILE A 59 -28.69 10.86 10.17
N THR A 60 -28.23 10.44 11.35
CA THR A 60 -28.57 11.06 12.63
C THR A 60 -27.32 11.73 13.19
N ILE A 61 -27.33 13.06 13.25
CA ILE A 61 -26.36 13.89 13.96
C ILE A 61 -27.00 14.23 15.31
N LEU A 62 -26.28 13.98 16.42
CA LEU A 62 -26.67 14.43 17.75
C LEU A 62 -25.69 15.49 18.23
N ASP A 63 -26.26 16.65 18.54
CA ASP A 63 -25.63 17.82 19.12
C ASP A 63 -25.40 17.68 20.64
N SER A 64 -24.20 18.08 21.05
CA SER A 64 -23.92 19.17 21.99
C SER A 64 -24.85 19.37 23.21
N PHE A 65 -24.31 19.19 24.42
CA PHE A 65 -24.81 19.88 25.62
C PHE A 65 -23.67 20.34 26.53
N CYS A 66 -23.49 21.66 26.62
CA CYS A 66 -22.72 22.35 27.66
C CYS A 66 -23.64 22.59 28.88
N GLY A 67 -23.10 22.48 30.09
CA GLY A 67 -23.81 22.78 31.33
C GLY A 67 -22.88 23.33 32.40
N THR A 68 -22.82 24.65 32.50
CA THR A 68 -22.18 25.44 33.55
C THR A 68 -23.10 25.66 34.76
N GLY A 69 -22.51 25.66 35.95
CA GLY A 69 -22.83 26.63 37.01
C GLY A 69 -23.82 26.22 38.10
N GLY A 70 -23.37 26.29 39.35
CA GLY A 70 -24.22 26.19 40.54
C GLY A 70 -23.46 26.53 41.82
N PHE A 71 -23.42 27.83 42.15
CA PHE A 71 -22.81 28.43 43.34
C PHE A 71 -23.82 28.41 44.49
N LEU A 72 -23.47 27.86 45.66
CA LEU A 72 -24.22 28.09 46.90
C LEU A 72 -23.29 28.48 48.05
N LYS A 73 -23.76 29.50 48.76
CA LYS A 73 -23.12 30.33 49.78
C LYS A 73 -23.59 29.82 51.14
N GLY A 74 -22.68 29.48 52.05
CA GLY A 74 -23.02 28.92 53.37
C GLY A 74 -21.97 29.23 54.44
N ASP A 75 -22.42 30.08 55.37
CA ASP A 75 -22.09 30.24 56.79
C ASP A 75 -20.67 30.36 57.38
N ARG A 76 -20.62 31.29 58.35
CA ARG A 76 -19.48 31.71 59.16
C ARG A 76 -19.31 30.77 60.35
N GLY A 77 -18.14 30.12 60.43
CA GLY A 77 -17.67 29.40 61.62
C GLY A 77 -16.32 29.95 62.07
N GLU A 78 -16.18 30.13 63.39
CA GLU A 78 -15.00 30.63 64.10
C GLU A 78 -13.74 29.75 63.94
N PRO A 79 -12.54 30.30 64.20
CA PRO A 79 -11.28 29.75 63.71
C PRO A 79 -10.78 28.57 64.56
N VAL A 80 -10.83 27.37 63.99
CA VAL A 80 -10.09 26.21 64.52
C VAL A 80 -8.61 26.36 64.17
N GLN A 81 -7.75 26.42 65.19
CA GLN A 81 -6.29 26.38 65.04
C GLN A 81 -5.87 25.12 64.29
N ARG A 82 -5.35 25.30 63.07
CA ARG A 82 -4.78 24.20 62.27
C ARG A 82 -3.44 23.77 62.88
N PRO A 83 -3.23 22.48 63.16
CA PRO A 83 -1.90 21.95 63.47
C PRO A 83 -0.97 22.15 62.27
N ALA A 84 0.30 22.42 62.55
CA ALA A 84 1.33 22.69 61.55
C ALA A 84 1.38 21.59 60.47
N ALA A 85 1.32 22.03 59.21
CA ALA A 85 1.34 21.14 58.05
C ALA A 85 2.67 20.35 58.01
N PRO A 86 2.62 19.01 57.83
CA PRO A 86 3.83 18.24 57.58
C PRO A 86 4.49 18.72 56.27
N PRO A 87 5.83 18.68 56.16
CA PRO A 87 6.54 19.09 54.95
C PRO A 87 6.01 18.30 53.76
N ALA A 88 5.67 19.00 52.67
CA ALA A 88 5.13 18.39 51.47
C ALA A 88 6.08 17.29 50.96
N PRO A 89 5.59 16.09 50.63
CA PRO A 89 6.44 15.04 50.08
C PRO A 89 7.05 15.57 48.80
N THR A 90 8.38 15.73 48.80
CA THR A 90 9.13 16.12 47.61
C THR A 90 9.15 14.91 46.68
N VAL A 91 8.14 14.82 45.80
CA VAL A 91 8.12 13.82 44.73
C VAL A 91 9.25 14.18 43.77
N ARG A 92 10.40 13.50 43.92
CA ARG A 92 11.45 13.52 42.90
C ARG A 92 10.91 12.78 41.69
N VAL A 93 10.44 13.55 40.71
CA VAL A 93 10.20 13.06 39.35
C VAL A 93 11.58 12.79 38.76
N SER A 94 12.06 11.55 38.86
CA SER A 94 13.19 11.10 38.06
C SER A 94 12.81 11.28 36.60
N ALA A 95 13.61 12.04 35.84
CA ALA A 95 13.46 12.14 34.41
C ALA A 95 13.41 10.70 33.83
N PRO A 96 12.46 10.38 32.95
CA PRO A 96 12.37 9.05 32.36
C PRO A 96 13.73 8.73 31.73
N ALA A 97 14.27 7.56 32.08
CA ALA A 97 15.47 7.04 31.45
C ALA A 97 15.28 7.13 29.93
N LEU A 98 16.28 7.68 29.24
CA LEU A 98 16.33 7.76 27.77
C LEU A 98 15.90 6.40 27.22
N THR A 99 14.72 6.36 26.60
CA THR A 99 14.22 5.17 25.92
C THR A 99 15.31 4.74 24.93
N PRO A 100 15.66 3.44 24.85
CA PRO A 100 16.60 2.96 23.85
C PRO A 100 16.10 3.45 22.49
N GLU A 101 17.00 4.07 21.71
CA GLU A 101 16.70 4.56 20.37
C GLU A 101 15.91 3.48 19.63
N GLY A 102 14.69 3.81 19.24
CA GLY A 102 13.86 2.89 18.47
C GLY A 102 14.61 2.42 17.23
N PRO A 103 14.26 1.25 16.65
CA PRO A 103 14.96 0.72 15.50
C PRO A 103 15.07 1.80 14.41
N SER A 104 16.30 2.12 14.04
CA SER A 104 16.61 3.12 13.02
C SER A 104 15.78 2.83 11.78
N ARG A 105 14.99 3.81 11.32
CA ARG A 105 14.15 3.61 10.15
C ARG A 105 15.02 3.18 8.96
N PRO A 106 14.57 2.21 8.16
CA PRO A 106 15.31 1.80 6.98
C PRO A 106 15.51 3.00 6.04
N SER A 107 16.77 3.38 5.79
CA SER A 107 17.16 4.43 4.84
C SER A 107 17.64 3.81 3.54
N CYS A 108 17.34 4.47 2.41
CA CYS A 108 17.94 4.11 1.13
C CYS A 108 19.42 4.50 1.10
N ALA A 109 20.20 3.82 0.28
CA ALA A 109 21.56 4.26 -0.02
C ALA A 109 21.51 5.60 -0.77
N PRO A 110 22.45 6.53 -0.57
CA PRO A 110 22.49 7.75 -1.36
C PRO A 110 22.77 7.43 -2.83
N VAL A 111 22.16 8.20 -3.74
CA VAL A 111 22.28 7.99 -5.20
C VAL A 111 23.74 7.99 -5.66
N GLY A 112 24.57 8.85 -5.06
CA GLY A 112 26.00 8.94 -5.37
C GLY A 112 26.75 7.62 -5.13
N GLU A 113 26.42 6.88 -4.07
CA GLU A 113 27.03 5.58 -3.80
C GLU A 113 26.57 4.51 -4.79
N LEU A 114 25.30 4.54 -5.21
CA LEU A 114 24.76 3.58 -6.17
C LEU A 114 25.31 3.76 -7.57
N VAL A 115 25.62 5.00 -7.96
CA VAL A 115 26.14 5.35 -9.29
C VAL A 115 27.68 5.38 -9.31
N ALA A 116 28.34 5.38 -8.15
CA ALA A 116 29.80 5.45 -8.06
C ALA A 116 30.47 4.31 -8.85
N GLY A 117 31.37 4.68 -9.77
CA GLY A 117 32.13 3.73 -10.58
C GLY A 117 31.36 3.10 -11.75
N LEU A 118 30.11 3.52 -12.01
CA LEU A 118 29.34 3.10 -13.17
C LEU A 118 29.51 4.08 -14.33
N ASP A 119 29.56 3.55 -15.55
CA ASP A 119 29.57 4.35 -16.78
C ASP A 119 28.13 4.76 -17.13
N VAL A 120 27.67 5.86 -16.52
CA VAL A 120 26.31 6.38 -16.67
C VAL A 120 26.37 7.88 -16.96
N SER A 121 25.67 8.30 -18.02
CA SER A 121 25.54 9.68 -18.45
C SER A 121 24.86 10.54 -17.37
N ALA A 122 25.20 11.82 -17.33
CA ALA A 122 24.56 12.77 -16.40
C ALA A 122 23.02 12.78 -16.55
N GLY A 123 22.52 12.57 -17.77
CA GLY A 123 21.09 12.48 -18.05
C GLY A 123 20.45 11.26 -17.39
N ALA A 124 21.04 10.08 -17.60
CA ALA A 124 20.58 8.84 -16.98
C ALA A 124 20.68 8.90 -15.45
N ALA A 125 21.79 9.41 -14.91
CA ALA A 125 21.97 9.62 -13.46
C ALA A 125 20.89 10.54 -12.87
N ARG A 126 20.50 11.60 -13.58
CA ARG A 126 19.39 12.48 -13.16
C ARG A 126 18.05 11.75 -13.13
N VAL A 127 17.71 11.00 -14.19
CA VAL A 127 16.48 10.19 -14.24
C VAL A 127 16.46 9.17 -13.11
N PHE A 128 17.59 8.50 -12.86
CA PHE A 128 17.72 7.56 -11.74
C PHE A 128 17.54 8.25 -10.39
N GLY A 129 18.11 9.44 -10.18
CA GLY A 129 17.95 10.21 -8.95
C GLY A 129 16.48 10.50 -8.62
N VAL A 130 15.68 10.88 -9.63
CA VAL A 130 14.22 11.08 -9.45
C VAL A 130 13.52 9.76 -9.11
N LEU A 131 13.80 8.69 -9.85
CA LEU A 131 13.21 7.37 -9.58
C LEU A 131 13.58 6.85 -8.19
N HIS A 132 14.83 7.01 -7.77
CA HIS A 132 15.35 6.58 -6.47
C HIS A 132 14.71 7.37 -5.32
N ALA A 133 14.55 8.69 -5.46
CA ALA A 133 13.85 9.51 -4.47
C ALA A 133 12.39 9.07 -4.29
N VAL A 134 11.68 8.78 -5.39
CA VAL A 134 10.31 8.25 -5.35
C VAL A 134 10.29 6.84 -4.75
N ALA A 135 11.25 5.98 -5.08
CA ALA A 135 11.36 4.65 -4.51
C ALA A 135 11.54 4.67 -2.99
N GLY A 136 12.40 5.56 -2.47
CA GLY A 136 12.56 5.75 -1.04
C GLY A 136 11.29 6.27 -0.36
N HIS A 137 10.59 7.21 -0.99
CA HIS A 137 9.30 7.68 -0.48
C HIS A 137 8.25 6.56 -0.43
N VAL A 138 8.16 5.75 -1.49
CA VAL A 138 7.25 4.59 -1.53
C VAL A 138 7.61 3.56 -0.48
N ALA A 139 8.90 3.29 -0.27
CA ALA A 139 9.34 2.35 0.75
C ALA A 139 8.95 2.79 2.16
N GLN A 140 9.06 4.09 2.45
CA GLN A 140 8.63 4.70 3.70
C GLN A 140 7.10 4.66 3.84
N ALA A 141 6.36 5.08 2.82
CA ALA A 141 4.90 5.12 2.84
C ALA A 141 4.26 3.73 3.01
N ARG A 142 4.94 2.68 2.53
CA ARG A 142 4.51 1.28 2.69
C ARG A 142 4.97 0.64 4.00
N SER A 143 5.72 1.38 4.84
CA SER A 143 6.21 0.91 6.15
C SER A 143 6.91 -0.45 6.08
N TYR A 144 7.81 -0.63 5.11
CA TYR A 144 8.58 -1.88 5.06
C TYR A 144 9.41 -2.05 6.35
N ALA A 145 9.32 -3.23 6.97
CA ALA A 145 10.05 -3.56 8.20
C ALA A 145 11.58 -3.49 8.01
N SER A 146 12.04 -3.77 6.79
CA SER A 146 13.43 -3.52 6.36
C SER A 146 13.39 -3.01 4.93
N MET A 147 14.35 -2.15 4.55
CA MET A 147 14.44 -1.66 3.18
C MET A 147 14.62 -2.88 2.24
N PRO A 148 13.81 -3.06 1.17
CA PRO A 148 14.11 -4.08 0.17
C PRO A 148 15.34 -3.69 -0.66
N ASP A 149 15.91 -4.60 -1.45
CA ASP A 149 17.01 -4.24 -2.37
C ASP A 149 16.48 -3.49 -3.60
N THR A 150 15.22 -3.74 -3.95
CA THR A 150 14.52 -3.17 -5.11
C THR A 150 13.10 -2.77 -4.73
N VAL A 151 12.64 -1.63 -5.27
CA VAL A 151 11.26 -1.16 -5.11
C VAL A 151 10.60 -1.06 -6.48
N THR A 152 9.45 -1.70 -6.65
CA THR A 152 8.64 -1.59 -7.87
C THR A 152 7.69 -0.39 -7.81
N LEU A 153 7.74 0.44 -8.86
CA LEU A 153 6.94 1.64 -9.06
C LEU A 153 6.09 1.52 -10.32
N HIS A 154 4.88 2.07 -10.30
CA HIS A 154 4.08 2.34 -11.49
C HIS A 154 3.94 3.84 -11.67
N LEU A 155 4.58 4.38 -12.71
CA LEU A 155 4.66 5.82 -12.94
C LEU A 155 4.27 6.18 -14.39
N PRO A 156 3.57 7.30 -14.59
CA PRO A 156 3.35 7.83 -15.92
C PRO A 156 4.64 8.46 -16.45
N GLN A 157 5.07 8.00 -17.63
CA GLN A 157 6.33 8.45 -18.25
C GLN A 157 6.38 9.96 -18.47
N GLY A 158 5.23 10.60 -18.75
CA GLY A 158 5.12 12.05 -18.91
C GLY A 158 5.50 12.83 -17.64
N LEU A 159 5.03 12.40 -16.48
CA LEU A 159 5.31 13.08 -15.21
C LEU A 159 6.76 12.87 -14.78
N LEU A 160 7.28 11.65 -14.96
CA LEU A 160 8.70 11.36 -14.74
C LEU A 160 9.60 12.24 -15.63
N ALA A 161 9.22 12.41 -16.89
CA ALA A 161 9.99 13.23 -17.82
C ALA A 161 10.02 14.70 -17.38
N VAL A 162 8.88 15.27 -16.98
CA VAL A 162 8.83 16.64 -16.46
C VAL A 162 9.67 16.78 -15.19
N ALA A 163 9.56 15.83 -14.24
CA ALA A 163 10.36 15.83 -13.01
C ALA A 163 11.87 15.78 -13.29
N ALA A 164 12.27 14.99 -14.29
CA ALA A 164 13.66 14.89 -14.73
C ALA A 164 14.07 15.99 -15.71
N GLY A 165 13.20 16.98 -16.00
CA GLY A 165 13.45 18.08 -16.93
C GLY A 165 13.73 17.64 -18.38
N TYR A 166 13.12 16.54 -18.82
CA TYR A 166 13.31 15.95 -20.14
C TYR A 166 11.98 15.72 -20.87
N THR A 167 12.06 15.34 -22.15
CA THR A 167 10.90 14.82 -22.88
C THR A 167 10.71 13.33 -22.61
N PRO A 168 9.48 12.78 -22.75
CA PRO A 168 9.26 11.33 -22.59
C PRO A 168 10.13 10.49 -23.51
N ARG A 169 10.35 10.95 -24.75
CA ARG A 169 11.25 10.29 -25.70
C ARG A 169 12.69 10.26 -25.20
N HIS A 170 13.18 11.37 -24.67
CA HIS A 170 14.54 11.44 -24.13
C HIS A 170 14.71 10.52 -22.93
N VAL A 171 13.74 10.49 -21.99
CA VAL A 171 13.75 9.53 -20.88
C VAL A 171 13.84 8.10 -21.41
N ARG A 172 13.01 7.72 -22.40
CA ARG A 172 13.04 6.37 -22.98
C ARG A 172 14.42 5.99 -23.54
N ASN A 173 15.14 6.95 -24.12
CA ASN A 173 16.47 6.71 -24.67
C ASN A 173 17.54 6.51 -23.58
N LEU A 174 17.34 7.09 -22.39
CA LEU A 174 18.24 6.96 -21.25
C LEU A 174 17.98 5.68 -20.43
N LEU A 175 16.79 5.10 -20.48
CA LEU A 175 16.46 3.91 -19.66
C LEU A 175 17.33 2.68 -19.97
N PRO A 176 17.67 2.33 -21.24
CA PRO A 176 18.56 1.20 -21.52
C PRO A 176 19.94 1.31 -20.87
N GLU A 177 20.47 2.52 -20.74
CA GLU A 177 21.74 2.78 -20.06
C GLU A 177 21.66 2.42 -18.57
N LEU A 178 20.57 2.81 -17.90
CA LEU A 178 20.32 2.46 -16.49
C LEU A 178 20.09 0.97 -16.27
N VAL A 179 19.51 0.27 -17.26
CA VAL A 179 19.36 -1.19 -17.24
C VAL A 179 20.72 -1.87 -17.39
N ALA A 180 21.54 -1.42 -18.35
CA ALA A 180 22.88 -1.94 -18.57
C ALA A 180 23.79 -1.75 -17.34
N ALA A 181 23.63 -0.63 -16.62
CA ALA A 181 24.31 -0.33 -15.37
C ALA A 181 23.77 -1.11 -14.16
N GLY A 182 22.68 -1.88 -14.30
CA GLY A 182 22.09 -2.66 -13.21
C GLY A 182 21.39 -1.82 -12.14
N LEU A 183 20.99 -0.59 -12.47
CA LEU A 183 20.34 0.35 -11.56
C LEU A 183 18.82 0.23 -11.56
N LEU A 184 18.24 -0.22 -12.67
CA LEU A 184 16.81 -0.48 -12.77
C LEU A 184 16.47 -1.57 -13.81
N ASP A 185 15.24 -2.06 -13.75
CA ASP A 185 14.55 -2.72 -14.85
C ASP A 185 13.24 -1.96 -15.14
N TRP A 186 12.77 -1.97 -16.38
CA TRP A 186 11.56 -1.23 -16.75
C TRP A 186 10.77 -1.88 -17.88
N GLY A 187 9.49 -1.51 -17.95
CA GLY A 187 8.67 -1.87 -19.09
C GLY A 187 7.34 -1.12 -19.12
N ALA A 188 6.79 -0.98 -20.31
CA ALA A 188 5.55 -0.24 -20.52
C ALA A 188 4.33 -1.09 -20.09
N HIS A 189 3.43 -0.50 -19.29
CA HIS A 189 2.30 -1.20 -18.69
C HIS A 189 1.00 -0.87 -19.43
N ALA A 190 0.37 -1.90 -19.99
CA ALA A 190 -0.90 -1.79 -20.68
C ALA A 190 -2.05 -2.24 -19.77
N VAL A 191 -3.13 -1.46 -19.76
CA VAL A 191 -4.35 -1.71 -18.98
C VAL A 191 -5.54 -1.77 -19.95
N LYS A 192 -6.52 -2.62 -19.68
CA LYS A 192 -7.78 -2.62 -20.44
C LYS A 192 -8.75 -1.60 -19.86
N VAL A 193 -9.26 -0.71 -20.70
CA VAL A 193 -10.31 0.26 -20.37
C VAL A 193 -11.41 0.12 -21.40
N LYS A 194 -12.64 -0.20 -20.97
CA LYS A 194 -13.79 -0.42 -21.87
C LYS A 194 -13.47 -1.38 -23.03
N GLY A 195 -12.74 -2.45 -22.74
CA GLY A 195 -12.31 -3.46 -23.72
C GLY A 195 -11.11 -3.08 -24.61
N MET A 196 -10.67 -1.81 -24.59
CA MET A 196 -9.50 -1.34 -25.35
C MET A 196 -8.22 -1.41 -24.51
N GLY A 197 -7.12 -1.85 -25.11
CA GLY A 197 -5.80 -1.79 -24.48
C GLY A 197 -5.24 -0.37 -24.54
N LEU A 198 -5.06 0.28 -23.39
CA LEU A 198 -4.45 1.60 -23.26
C LEU A 198 -3.16 1.52 -22.44
N TRP A 199 -2.20 2.40 -22.75
CA TRP A 199 -0.99 2.55 -21.94
C TRP A 199 -1.31 3.30 -20.65
N GLY A 200 -1.23 2.61 -19.52
CA GLY A 200 -1.51 3.19 -18.19
C GLY A 200 -0.28 3.81 -17.51
N GLY A 201 0.92 3.54 -18.03
CA GLY A 201 2.17 4.03 -17.47
C GLY A 201 3.33 3.10 -17.81
N CYS A 202 4.39 3.18 -17.00
CA CYS A 202 5.53 2.27 -17.04
C CYS A 202 5.75 1.69 -15.65
N LEU A 203 6.16 0.43 -15.59
CA LEU A 203 6.71 -0.20 -14.40
C LEU A 203 8.21 0.04 -14.35
N PHE A 204 8.70 0.31 -13.16
CA PHE A 204 10.12 0.45 -12.87
C PHE A 204 10.45 -0.37 -11.63
N ALA A 205 11.40 -1.29 -11.73
CA ALA A 205 12.03 -1.92 -10.58
C ALA A 205 13.32 -1.13 -10.30
N VAL A 206 13.34 -0.37 -9.20
CA VAL A 206 14.43 0.58 -8.89
C VAL A 206 15.29 0.02 -7.77
N LYS A 207 16.61 -0.03 -7.98
CA LYS A 207 17.57 -0.42 -6.94
C LYS A 207 17.67 0.66 -5.86
N VAL A 208 17.56 0.28 -4.59
CA VAL A 208 17.58 1.23 -3.45
C VAL A 208 18.69 0.95 -2.43
N LYS A 209 19.44 -0.14 -2.62
CA LYS A 209 20.58 -0.54 -1.79
C LYS A 209 21.78 -0.91 -2.63
N VAL A 210 22.96 -0.68 -2.06
CA VAL A 210 24.23 -1.21 -2.56
C VAL A 210 24.21 -2.72 -2.37
N GLY A 211 24.54 -3.46 -3.43
CA GLY A 211 24.56 -4.92 -3.40
C GLY A 211 24.61 -5.51 -4.80
N GLU A 212 24.75 -6.84 -4.90
CA GLU A 212 24.86 -7.55 -6.18
C GLU A 212 23.49 -7.86 -6.82
N VAL A 213 22.42 -7.75 -6.06
CA VAL A 213 21.07 -8.03 -6.56
C VAL A 213 20.72 -7.03 -7.67
N LEU A 214 20.42 -7.57 -8.84
CA LEU A 214 19.97 -6.80 -9.99
C LEU A 214 18.45 -6.58 -9.89
N PRO A 215 17.97 -5.34 -10.05
CA PRO A 215 16.55 -5.05 -10.09
C PRO A 215 15.91 -5.75 -11.28
N ARG A 216 14.73 -6.35 -11.08
CA ARG A 216 14.01 -7.06 -12.14
C ARG A 216 12.50 -6.99 -11.94
N LEU A 217 11.78 -6.66 -12.99
CA LEU A 217 10.33 -6.77 -13.04
C LEU A 217 9.93 -8.24 -13.13
N LYS A 218 9.13 -8.68 -12.16
CA LYS A 218 8.66 -10.05 -12.04
C LYS A 218 7.27 -10.17 -12.66
N ARG A 219 6.86 -11.40 -12.98
CA ARG A 219 5.55 -11.68 -13.57
C ARG A 219 4.38 -11.14 -12.74
N ASP A 220 4.54 -11.12 -11.41
CA ASP A 220 3.50 -10.63 -10.51
C ASP A 220 3.37 -9.11 -10.56
N ASP A 221 4.46 -8.37 -10.81
CA ASP A 221 4.42 -6.91 -11.00
C ASP A 221 3.55 -6.56 -12.22
N TRP A 222 3.65 -7.35 -13.29
CA TRP A 222 2.83 -7.18 -14.50
C TRP A 222 1.35 -7.51 -14.33
N ARG A 223 1.03 -8.39 -13.39
CA ARG A 223 -0.35 -8.83 -13.11
C ARG A 223 -1.01 -7.99 -12.03
N HIS A 224 -0.22 -7.30 -11.24
CA HIS A 224 -0.71 -6.45 -10.18
C HIS A 224 -1.51 -5.30 -10.80
N GLN A 225 -2.73 -5.12 -10.32
CA GLN A 225 -3.50 -3.95 -10.66
C GLN A 225 -2.88 -2.78 -9.91
N TRP A 226 -2.02 -2.01 -10.59
CA TRP A 226 -1.43 -0.82 -9.97
C TRP A 226 -2.48 0.27 -9.85
N ARG A 227 -3.25 0.51 -10.91
CA ARG A 227 -4.15 1.67 -11.01
C ARG A 227 -5.46 1.35 -11.70
N ASN A 228 -6.55 1.92 -11.22
CA ASN A 228 -7.81 1.93 -11.94
C ASN A 228 -7.87 3.13 -12.91
N LEU A 229 -7.30 2.95 -14.10
CA LEU A 229 -7.23 3.98 -15.14
C LEU A 229 -8.63 4.43 -15.61
N GLU A 230 -9.62 3.55 -15.58
CA GLU A 230 -11.00 3.89 -15.96
C GLU A 230 -11.60 4.90 -14.97
N ALA A 231 -11.48 4.62 -13.67
CA ALA A 231 -11.92 5.54 -12.63
C ALA A 231 -11.17 6.90 -12.68
N ASP A 232 -9.89 6.90 -13.02
CA ASP A 232 -9.13 8.15 -13.20
C ASP A 232 -9.64 8.98 -14.37
N ILE A 233 -9.99 8.34 -15.49
CA ILE A 233 -10.54 9.03 -16.66
C ILE A 233 -11.90 9.65 -16.30
N GLU A 234 -12.75 8.90 -15.60
CA GLU A 234 -14.08 9.36 -15.17
C GLU A 234 -13.98 10.50 -14.14
N ALA A 235 -13.05 10.41 -13.20
CA ALA A 235 -12.80 11.48 -12.23
C ALA A 235 -12.05 12.69 -12.82
N GLY A 236 -11.51 12.58 -14.05
CA GLY A 236 -10.62 13.59 -14.62
C GLY A 236 -9.21 13.62 -14.02
N HIS A 237 -8.85 12.62 -13.20
CA HIS A 237 -7.55 12.47 -12.53
C HIS A 237 -6.48 11.89 -13.48
N THR A 238 -6.35 12.47 -14.66
CA THR A 238 -5.38 12.04 -15.68
C THR A 238 -4.05 12.78 -15.55
N VAL A 239 -2.98 12.16 -16.05
CA VAL A 239 -1.64 12.79 -16.10
C VAL A 239 -1.69 14.13 -16.84
N LYS A 240 -2.50 14.19 -17.91
CA LYS A 240 -2.71 15.41 -18.69
C LYS A 240 -3.35 16.52 -17.85
N ALA A 241 -4.38 16.19 -17.06
CA ALA A 241 -5.03 17.15 -16.18
C ALA A 241 -4.07 17.64 -15.08
N VAL A 242 -3.31 16.72 -14.46
CA VAL A 242 -2.30 17.06 -13.44
C VAL A 242 -1.22 17.98 -14.01
N LEU A 243 -0.66 17.65 -15.19
CA LEU A 243 0.35 18.49 -15.83
C LEU A 243 -0.20 19.85 -16.27
N ALA A 244 -1.46 19.91 -16.69
CA ALA A 244 -2.13 21.19 -17.02
C ALA A 244 -2.35 22.05 -15.78
N ALA A 245 -2.73 21.46 -14.64
CA ALA A 245 -2.85 22.21 -13.39
C ALA A 245 -1.50 22.78 -12.94
N ILE A 246 -0.45 21.97 -13.03
CA ILE A 246 0.91 22.34 -12.62
C ILE A 246 1.53 23.40 -13.56
N SER A 247 1.18 23.41 -14.85
CA SER A 247 1.75 24.39 -15.79
C SER A 247 1.33 25.83 -15.50
N HIS A 248 0.21 26.03 -14.80
CA HIS A 248 -0.27 27.34 -14.36
C HIS A 248 0.42 27.86 -13.09
N LEU A 249 1.19 27.03 -12.39
CA LEU A 249 1.94 27.43 -11.21
C LEU A 249 3.20 28.23 -11.58
N PRO A 250 3.66 29.12 -10.68
CA PRO A 250 4.94 29.81 -10.84
C PRO A 250 6.10 28.80 -10.84
N ALA A 251 7.24 29.20 -11.39
CA ALA A 251 8.33 28.27 -11.71
C ALA A 251 8.95 27.59 -10.48
N ASP A 252 9.02 28.31 -9.36
CA ASP A 252 9.51 27.87 -8.06
C ASP A 252 8.59 26.83 -7.41
N GLU A 253 7.28 26.98 -7.53
CA GLU A 253 6.31 26.01 -7.03
C GLU A 253 6.16 24.77 -7.93
N ARG A 254 6.44 24.94 -9.24
CA ARG A 254 6.24 23.90 -10.25
C ARG A 254 7.05 22.64 -9.94
N GLU A 255 8.32 22.78 -9.60
CA GLU A 255 9.20 21.63 -9.33
C GLU A 255 8.69 20.81 -8.14
N SER A 256 8.37 21.48 -7.03
CA SER A 256 7.79 20.86 -5.83
C SER A 256 6.44 20.19 -6.11
N ALA A 257 5.59 20.82 -6.93
CA ALA A 257 4.29 20.28 -7.32
C ALA A 257 4.42 19.02 -8.19
N VAL A 258 5.37 18.99 -9.15
CA VAL A 258 5.66 17.81 -9.97
C VAL A 258 6.17 16.67 -9.10
N GLU A 259 7.13 16.94 -8.20
CA GLU A 259 7.68 15.93 -7.30
C GLU A 259 6.60 15.35 -6.39
N SER A 260 5.77 16.21 -5.79
CA SER A 260 4.66 15.82 -4.94
C SER A 260 3.63 14.97 -5.71
N ALA A 261 3.28 15.38 -6.93
CA ALA A 261 2.39 14.61 -7.79
C ALA A 261 2.97 13.23 -8.14
N LEU A 262 4.27 13.14 -8.43
CA LEU A 262 4.96 11.90 -8.77
C LEU A 262 4.98 10.93 -7.57
N LYS A 263 5.31 11.44 -6.38
CA LYS A 263 5.29 10.68 -5.11
C LYS A 263 3.87 10.17 -4.80
N ALA A 264 2.87 11.04 -4.89
CA ALA A 264 1.48 10.66 -4.67
C ALA A 264 1.02 9.59 -5.66
N TRP A 265 1.40 9.71 -6.94
CA TRP A 265 1.09 8.72 -7.98
C TRP A 265 1.69 7.35 -7.67
N ALA A 266 2.91 7.32 -7.12
CA ALA A 266 3.65 6.09 -6.82
C ALA A 266 3.13 5.34 -5.58
N VAL A 267 2.70 6.09 -4.56
CA VAL A 267 2.20 5.52 -3.28
C VAL A 267 0.77 5.05 -3.41
N SER A 268 -0.09 5.88 -4.02
CA SER A 268 -1.52 5.65 -4.16
C SER A 268 -1.88 5.55 -5.62
N PRO A 269 -1.52 4.46 -6.30
CA PRO A 269 -1.87 4.30 -7.69
C PRO A 269 -3.37 4.08 -7.89
N GLY A 270 -4.27 4.30 -6.92
CA GLY A 270 -5.71 4.24 -7.12
C GLY A 270 -6.26 2.83 -6.91
N ASN A 271 -6.62 2.54 -5.65
CA ASN A 271 -7.58 1.53 -5.22
C ASN A 271 -7.40 0.06 -5.63
N ALA A 272 -6.17 -0.45 -5.72
CA ALA A 272 -5.99 -1.89 -5.81
C ALA A 272 -5.07 -2.41 -4.69
N LEU A 273 -5.66 -3.27 -3.87
CA LEU A 273 -5.11 -4.19 -2.87
C LEU A 273 -3.59 -4.08 -2.67
N ASN A 274 -3.17 -3.79 -1.44
CA ASN A 274 -1.80 -3.84 -0.91
C ASN A 274 -0.69 -4.10 -1.95
N PRO A 275 0.30 -3.19 -2.07
CA PRO A 275 1.38 -3.32 -3.04
C PRO A 275 2.01 -4.71 -3.00
N VAL A 276 2.55 -5.20 -4.12
CA VAL A 276 3.31 -6.45 -4.20
C VAL A 276 4.54 -6.33 -3.32
N VAL A 277 4.34 -6.52 -2.02
CA VAL A 277 5.39 -6.90 -1.12
C VAL A 277 5.65 -8.35 -1.43
N TYR A 278 6.78 -8.63 -2.08
CA TYR A 278 7.26 -9.99 -2.18
C TYR A 278 7.40 -10.52 -0.74
N LYS A 279 6.44 -11.35 -0.33
CA LYS A 279 6.45 -12.11 0.94
C LYS A 279 7.65 -13.08 1.07
N GLY A 280 8.60 -13.01 0.15
CA GLY A 280 9.88 -13.72 0.17
C GLY A 280 11.03 -12.91 0.77
N GLU A 281 10.95 -11.57 0.80
CA GLU A 281 12.05 -10.71 1.28
C GLU A 281 11.65 -9.78 2.41
N VAL A 282 10.35 -9.52 2.61
CA VAL A 282 9.90 -8.78 3.79
C VAL A 282 9.62 -9.77 4.92
N ALA A 283 10.56 -9.82 5.85
CA ALA A 283 10.30 -10.23 7.23
C ALA A 283 9.20 -9.31 7.80
N HIS A 284 7.93 -9.59 7.51
CA HIS A 284 6.81 -8.87 8.10
C HIS A 284 6.63 -9.34 9.53
N ALA A 285 7.24 -8.58 10.44
CA ALA A 285 6.59 -8.20 11.68
C ALA A 285 5.36 -7.35 11.31
N GLU A 286 4.17 -7.94 11.47
CA GLU A 286 2.99 -7.31 12.07
C GLU A 286 1.78 -8.26 11.99
N GLY A 287 1.17 -8.53 13.15
CA GLY A 287 -0.21 -9.00 13.29
C GLY A 287 -0.45 -10.49 13.60
N VAL A 288 0.44 -11.39 13.19
CA VAL A 288 0.38 -12.80 13.62
C VAL A 288 1.79 -13.13 14.07
N GLY A 289 1.98 -13.27 15.39
CA GLY A 289 3.29 -13.28 16.07
C GLY A 289 4.41 -13.83 15.20
N VAL A 290 5.54 -13.13 15.13
CA VAL A 290 6.72 -13.60 14.40
C VAL A 290 6.94 -15.05 14.79
N VAL A 291 6.77 -15.97 13.85
CA VAL A 291 6.99 -17.39 14.13
C VAL A 291 8.49 -17.54 14.33
N GLN A 292 8.90 -17.51 15.59
CA GLN A 292 10.31 -17.48 15.97
C GLN A 292 10.88 -18.90 16.07
N ASP A 293 10.03 -19.89 16.29
CA ASP A 293 10.45 -21.25 16.64
C ASP A 293 9.57 -22.34 15.99
N VAL A 294 10.12 -23.54 15.86
CA VAL A 294 9.47 -24.75 15.32
C VAL A 294 8.18 -25.06 16.10
N ARG A 295 8.15 -24.81 17.41
CA ARG A 295 6.95 -25.04 18.25
C ARG A 295 5.75 -24.18 17.84
N ASP A 296 5.97 -22.91 17.51
CA ASP A 296 4.90 -22.02 17.03
C ASP A 296 4.43 -22.43 15.62
N ILE A 297 5.33 -22.96 14.78
CA ILE A 297 4.94 -23.58 13.49
C ILE A 297 3.99 -24.75 13.71
N VAL A 298 4.31 -25.65 14.67
CA VAL A 298 3.48 -26.80 15.01
C VAL A 298 2.10 -26.37 15.52
N TYR A 299 2.03 -25.36 16.38
CA TYR A 299 0.74 -24.83 16.85
C TYR A 299 -0.12 -24.31 15.67
N ARG A 300 0.48 -23.53 14.77
CA ARG A 300 -0.22 -22.94 13.61
C ARG A 300 -0.51 -23.92 12.49
N LEU A 301 0.17 -25.06 12.46
CA LEU A 301 -0.10 -26.15 11.54
C LEU A 301 -1.50 -26.72 11.78
N GLY A 302 -1.92 -26.84 13.05
CA GLY A 302 -3.27 -27.27 13.43
C GLY A 302 -4.37 -26.36 12.84
N ASP A 303 -4.11 -25.05 12.76
CA ASP A 303 -5.07 -24.10 12.20
C ASP A 303 -5.37 -24.32 10.71
N LEU A 304 -4.53 -25.04 9.95
CA LEU A 304 -4.73 -25.25 8.51
C LEU A 304 -6.08 -25.88 8.19
N VAL A 305 -6.61 -26.68 9.11
CA VAL A 305 -7.95 -27.31 9.04
C VAL A 305 -9.05 -26.26 8.97
N HIS A 306 -8.90 -25.16 9.71
CA HIS A 306 -9.89 -24.10 9.83
C HIS A 306 -9.72 -22.96 8.81
N VAL A 307 -8.64 -23.00 8.01
CA VAL A 307 -8.38 -21.96 7.00
C VAL A 307 -9.26 -22.18 5.77
N HIS A 308 -9.94 -21.11 5.34
CA HIS A 308 -10.74 -21.08 4.12
C HIS A 308 -9.92 -21.55 2.91
N PRO A 309 -10.47 -22.39 2.00
CA PRO A 309 -9.73 -22.98 0.89
C PRO A 309 -8.93 -21.98 0.05
N THR A 310 -9.50 -20.80 -0.22
CA THR A 310 -8.83 -19.74 -1.02
C THR A 310 -7.62 -19.11 -0.34
N LYS A 311 -7.52 -19.19 1.00
CA LYS A 311 -6.41 -18.63 1.79
C LYS A 311 -5.38 -19.68 2.21
N ARG A 312 -5.65 -20.96 1.94
CA ARG A 312 -4.79 -22.06 2.38
C ARG A 312 -3.41 -22.04 1.73
N ALA A 313 -3.34 -21.76 0.43
CA ALA A 313 -2.07 -21.65 -0.29
C ALA A 313 -1.16 -20.55 0.30
N GLU A 314 -1.76 -19.42 0.67
CA GLU A 314 -1.05 -18.34 1.33
C GLU A 314 -0.53 -18.76 2.72
N ARG A 315 -1.37 -19.44 3.53
CA ARG A 315 -0.98 -19.92 4.85
C ARG A 315 0.14 -20.96 4.78
N VAL A 316 0.05 -21.93 3.87
CA VAL A 316 1.13 -22.91 3.61
C VAL A 316 2.41 -22.21 3.20
N GLY A 317 2.33 -21.23 2.30
CA GLY A 317 3.49 -20.46 1.86
C GLY A 317 4.17 -19.66 2.97
N ARG A 318 3.41 -19.19 3.96
CA ARG A 318 3.94 -18.51 5.17
C ARG A 318 4.59 -19.49 6.14
N LEU A 319 3.94 -20.62 6.41
CA LEU A 319 4.48 -21.66 7.30
C LEU A 319 5.77 -22.26 6.73
N ALA A 320 5.83 -22.49 5.42
CA ALA A 320 7.06 -22.95 4.75
C ALA A 320 8.22 -21.96 4.91
N SER A 321 7.96 -20.65 4.75
CA SER A 321 8.97 -19.61 4.97
C SER A 321 9.40 -19.48 6.43
N ALA A 322 8.51 -19.76 7.39
CA ALA A 322 8.84 -19.80 8.80
C ALA A 322 9.73 -21.01 9.11
N LEU A 323 9.36 -22.17 8.58
CA LEU A 323 10.09 -23.42 8.78
C LEU A 323 11.49 -23.37 8.17
N SER A 324 11.62 -22.84 6.95
CA SER A 324 12.92 -22.67 6.29
C SER A 324 13.86 -21.79 7.12
N ARG A 325 13.36 -20.72 7.72
CA ARG A 325 14.14 -19.84 8.61
C ARG A 325 14.47 -20.49 9.94
N ALA A 326 13.48 -21.10 10.61
CA ALA A 326 13.66 -21.77 11.88
C ALA A 326 14.72 -22.88 11.80
N LEU A 327 14.75 -23.61 10.68
CA LEU A 327 15.72 -24.69 10.42
C LEU A 327 17.06 -24.22 9.84
N GLY A 328 17.26 -22.91 9.60
CA GLY A 328 18.47 -22.40 8.97
C GLY A 328 18.64 -22.80 7.50
N ASP A 329 17.57 -23.27 6.85
CA ASP A 329 17.56 -23.78 5.48
C ASP A 329 16.63 -22.92 4.60
N THR A 330 17.06 -21.69 4.33
CA THR A 330 16.24 -20.69 3.63
C THR A 330 16.02 -21.05 2.15
N HIS A 331 16.94 -21.81 1.54
CA HIS A 331 16.85 -22.20 0.13
C HIS A 331 15.83 -23.33 -0.10
N SER A 332 15.54 -24.17 0.90
CA SER A 332 14.57 -25.26 0.82
C SER A 332 13.11 -24.86 1.01
N ARG A 333 12.76 -23.57 0.91
CA ARG A 333 11.36 -23.10 1.06
C ARG A 333 10.37 -23.86 0.16
N ARG A 334 10.71 -24.08 -1.12
CA ARG A 334 9.84 -24.81 -2.07
C ARG A 334 9.62 -26.26 -1.63
N PHE A 335 10.66 -26.88 -1.11
CA PHE A 335 10.61 -28.22 -0.55
C PHE A 335 9.65 -28.28 0.64
N TYR A 336 9.76 -27.36 1.60
CA TYR A 336 8.84 -27.31 2.74
C TYR A 336 7.39 -27.01 2.35
N CYS A 337 7.14 -26.19 1.32
CA CYS A 337 5.79 -26.03 0.76
C CYS A 337 5.22 -27.38 0.29
N ALA A 338 6.04 -28.21 -0.38
CA ALA A 338 5.60 -29.51 -0.87
C ALA A 338 5.28 -30.48 0.29
N VAL A 339 6.14 -30.53 1.32
CA VAL A 339 5.91 -31.34 2.53
C VAL A 339 4.60 -30.95 3.22
N LEU A 340 4.38 -29.64 3.44
CA LEU A 340 3.16 -29.13 4.06
C LEU A 340 1.91 -29.47 3.24
N TRP A 341 1.99 -29.36 1.92
CA TRP A 341 0.88 -29.74 1.04
C TRP A 341 0.61 -31.25 1.01
N GLN A 342 1.64 -32.08 1.10
CA GLN A 342 1.49 -33.53 1.22
C GLN A 342 0.82 -33.89 2.56
N ALA A 343 1.29 -33.31 3.66
CA ALA A 343 0.71 -33.52 4.98
C ALA A 343 -0.75 -33.05 5.06
N TRP A 344 -1.09 -31.92 4.42
CA TRP A 344 -2.48 -31.46 4.33
C TRP A 344 -3.36 -32.39 3.50
N ARG A 345 -2.86 -32.89 2.36
CA ARG A 345 -3.62 -33.82 1.51
C ARG A 345 -3.91 -35.14 2.22
N GLY A 346 -2.90 -35.74 2.86
CA GLY A 346 -3.12 -36.96 3.61
C GLY A 346 -4.05 -36.76 4.81
N GLU A 347 -4.12 -35.55 5.39
CA GLU A 347 -5.09 -35.23 6.44
C GLU A 347 -6.52 -35.24 5.91
N ILE A 348 -6.78 -34.59 4.76
CA ILE A 348 -8.09 -34.63 4.08
C ILE A 348 -8.49 -36.08 3.75
N GLU A 349 -7.52 -36.91 3.39
CA GLU A 349 -7.73 -38.33 3.07
C GLU A 349 -7.86 -39.22 4.33
N GLY A 350 -7.82 -38.65 5.54
CA GLY A 350 -7.99 -39.38 6.79
C GLY A 350 -6.77 -40.18 7.25
N ARG A 351 -5.59 -39.90 6.68
CA ARG A 351 -4.33 -40.61 7.00
C ARG A 351 -3.58 -40.03 8.20
N GLY A 352 -4.07 -38.94 8.80
CA GLY A 352 -3.44 -38.30 9.97
C GLY A 352 -2.05 -37.72 9.69
N THR A 353 -1.71 -37.44 8.42
CA THR A 353 -0.35 -37.04 8.03
C THR A 353 0.04 -35.67 8.57
N LEU A 354 -0.92 -34.80 8.90
CA LEU A 354 -0.64 -33.52 9.54
C LEU A 354 -0.17 -33.74 10.98
N GLN A 355 -0.84 -34.65 11.71
CA GLN A 355 -0.45 -35.07 13.06
C GLN A 355 0.97 -35.67 13.05
N THR A 356 1.28 -36.53 12.07
CA THR A 356 2.62 -37.12 11.89
C THR A 356 3.69 -36.06 11.65
N LEU A 357 3.40 -35.06 10.81
CA LEU A 357 4.33 -33.95 10.58
C LEU A 357 4.57 -33.13 11.85
N CYS A 358 3.51 -32.83 12.61
CA CYS A 358 3.63 -32.13 13.89
C CYS A 358 4.50 -32.89 14.89
N ALA A 359 4.30 -34.20 15.04
CA ALA A 359 5.11 -35.05 15.91
C ALA A 359 6.59 -35.09 15.47
N ALA A 360 6.84 -35.21 14.15
CA ALA A 360 8.19 -35.20 13.61
C ALA A 360 8.92 -33.87 13.85
N LEU A 361 8.22 -32.74 13.71
CA LEU A 361 8.77 -31.41 14.00
C LEU A 361 9.06 -31.19 15.49
N LEU A 362 8.18 -31.64 16.38
CA LEU A 362 8.44 -31.57 17.83
C LEU A 362 9.64 -32.43 18.24
N ARG A 363 9.77 -33.63 17.67
CA ARG A 363 10.95 -34.47 17.94
C ARG A 363 12.22 -33.87 17.35
N LEU A 364 12.16 -33.27 16.16
CA LEU A 364 13.30 -32.55 15.58
C LEU A 364 13.76 -31.41 16.49
N GLU A 365 12.83 -30.68 17.11
CA GLU A 365 13.18 -29.62 18.04
C GLU A 365 13.87 -30.17 19.30
N ALA A 366 13.43 -31.31 19.83
CA ALA A 366 14.14 -32.01 20.89
C ALA A 366 15.55 -32.47 20.45
N ASP A 367 15.69 -33.04 19.24
CA ASP A 367 16.99 -33.45 18.71
C ASP A 367 17.97 -32.27 18.61
N ARG A 368 17.48 -31.08 18.23
CA ARG A 368 18.30 -29.86 18.16
C ARG A 368 18.80 -29.39 19.52
N GLN A 369 18.02 -29.62 20.57
CA GLN A 369 18.38 -29.28 21.94
C GLN A 369 19.35 -30.32 22.53
N GLU A 370 19.17 -31.59 22.19
CA GLU A 370 20.03 -32.69 22.63
C GLU A 370 21.38 -32.69 21.90
N TRP A 371 21.43 -32.38 20.60
CA TRP A 371 22.63 -32.51 19.76
C TRP A 371 23.19 -31.17 19.32
N VAL A 372 24.14 -30.65 20.10
CA VAL A 372 24.90 -29.44 19.78
C VAL A 372 25.69 -29.66 18.48
N GLY A 373 25.31 -28.96 17.40
CA GLY A 373 26.00 -29.01 16.11
C GLY A 373 25.33 -29.85 15.02
N LEU A 374 24.04 -30.17 15.14
CA LEU A 374 23.27 -30.82 14.07
C LEU A 374 23.36 -30.01 12.76
N ARG A 375 24.12 -30.54 11.79
CA ARG A 375 24.47 -29.82 10.54
C ARG A 375 23.28 -29.61 9.58
N ASN A 376 22.33 -30.54 9.53
CA ASN A 376 21.23 -30.49 8.57
C ASN A 376 19.92 -30.98 9.19
N PRO A 377 19.17 -30.10 9.89
CA PRO A 377 17.90 -30.47 10.50
C PRO A 377 16.81 -30.80 9.47
N GLY A 378 16.86 -30.21 8.26
CA GLY A 378 15.94 -30.52 7.18
C GLY A 378 16.04 -31.97 6.70
N ALA A 379 17.27 -32.49 6.55
CA ALA A 379 17.49 -33.89 6.19
C ALA A 379 16.99 -34.87 7.27
N LEU A 380 17.20 -34.53 8.55
CA LEU A 380 16.73 -35.35 9.67
C LEU A 380 15.19 -35.40 9.71
N LEU A 381 14.52 -34.27 9.45
CA LEU A 381 13.06 -34.24 9.32
C LEU A 381 12.56 -35.22 8.25
N VAL A 382 13.18 -35.24 7.09
CA VAL A 382 12.82 -36.16 5.99
C VAL A 382 13.04 -37.61 6.38
N ALA A 383 14.16 -37.91 7.04
CA ALA A 383 14.43 -39.26 7.54
C ALA A 383 13.33 -39.73 8.51
N ARG A 384 12.85 -38.85 9.40
CA ARG A 384 11.74 -39.13 10.33
C ARG A 384 10.42 -39.34 9.60
N LEU A 385 10.10 -38.47 8.64
CA LEU A 385 8.86 -38.58 7.86
C LEU A 385 8.81 -39.82 6.96
N ARG A 386 9.95 -40.42 6.61
CA ARG A 386 10.00 -41.69 5.88
C ARG A 386 9.86 -42.92 6.79
N ALA A 387 10.16 -42.76 8.07
CA ALA A 387 10.11 -43.85 9.04
C ALA A 387 8.74 -43.98 9.74
N ALA A 388 7.95 -42.90 9.74
CA ALA A 388 6.55 -42.86 10.17
C ALA A 388 5.63 -43.21 8.99
#